data_AF-A0A7C3QVD1-F1
#
_entry.id   AF-A0A7C3QVD1-F1
#
_cell.length_a   1.000
_cell.length_b   1.000
_cell.length_c   1.000
_cell.angle_alpha   90.00
_cell.angle_beta   90.00
_cell.angle_gamma   90.00
#
_symmetry.space_group_name_H-M   'P 1'
#
loop_
_entity.id
_entity.type
_entity.pdbx_description
1 polymer ?
#
loop_
_entity_poly.entity_id
_entity_poly.type
_entity_poly.pdbx_seq_one_letter_code
_entity_poly.pdbx_strand_id
1 'polypeptide(L)' 'MSTPQKNWMALVLPPERYEPIEVCLPDDSVKLGVWTGKQWWAEGQQILPKAWRPFHQTLSADAGLRSA' A
#
# COMPACT_ATOMS: atom_id res chain seq x y z
N MET A 1 7.59 22.41 1.53
CA MET A 1 7.29 21.05 2.04
C MET A 1 7.14 20.15 0.84
N SER A 2 8.20 19.44 0.46
CA SER A 2 8.15 18.51 -0.66
C SER A 2 7.34 17.31 -0.22
N THR A 3 6.16 17.12 -0.81
CA THR A 3 5.40 15.87 -0.67
C THR A 3 6.37 14.72 -0.92
N PRO A 4 6.45 13.71 -0.01
CA PRO A 4 7.29 12.55 -0.27
C PRO A 4 6.84 11.98 -1.60
N GLN A 5 7.76 11.99 -2.57
CA GLN A 5 7.52 11.54 -3.93
C GLN A 5 6.97 10.11 -3.81
N LYS A 6 5.67 9.95 -4.07
CA LYS A 6 4.99 8.66 -3.90
C LYS A 6 5.58 7.72 -4.95
N ASN A 7 6.53 6.87 -4.56
CA ASN A 7 7.11 5.82 -5.40
C ASN A 7 6.06 4.76 -5.69
N TRP A 8 5.14 5.06 -6.60
CA TRP A 8 4.18 4.11 -7.15
C TRP A 8 4.89 3.23 -8.19
N MET A 9 4.83 1.92 -7.97
CA MET A 9 5.37 0.90 -8.84
C MET A 9 4.30 0.42 -9.83
N ALA A 10 4.69 0.24 -11.09
CA ALA A 10 3.80 -0.33 -12.09
C ALA A 10 3.57 -1.83 -11.83
N LEU A 11 2.39 -2.35 -12.18
CA LEU A 11 2.03 -3.76 -11.99
C LEU A 11 2.89 -4.76 -12.77
N VAL A 12 3.69 -4.30 -13.73
CA VAL A 12 4.67 -5.12 -14.47
C VAL A 12 5.77 -5.67 -13.56
N LEU A 13 6.02 -5.03 -12.41
CA LEU A 13 6.87 -5.54 -11.34
C LEU A 13 5.95 -5.87 -10.16
N PRO A 14 5.41 -7.10 -10.06
CA PRO A 14 4.51 -7.44 -8.97
C PRO A 14 5.27 -7.47 -7.62
N PRO A 15 4.60 -7.13 -6.50
CA PRO A 15 5.16 -7.29 -5.16
C PRO A 15 5.43 -8.76 -4.83
N GLU A 16 6.15 -8.97 -3.73
CA GLU A 16 6.25 -10.31 -3.15
C GLU A 16 4.87 -10.79 -2.67
N ARG A 17 4.70 -12.12 -2.65
CA ARG A 17 3.41 -12.72 -2.27
C ARG A 17 3.18 -12.53 -0.77
N TYR A 18 1.92 -12.27 -0.44
CA TYR A 18 1.41 -12.10 0.91
C TYR A 18 1.93 -10.87 1.66
N GLU A 19 2.55 -9.93 0.94
CA GLU A 19 2.92 -8.65 1.54
C GLU A 19 1.72 -7.69 1.60
N PRO A 20 1.60 -6.91 2.70
CA PRO A 20 0.68 -5.79 2.75
C PRO A 20 1.18 -4.68 1.82
N ILE A 21 0.32 -4.27 0.90
CA ILE A 21 0.61 -3.22 -0.07
C ILE A 21 -0.53 -2.22 -0.13
N GLU A 22 -0.19 -1.00 -0.50
CA GLU A 22 -1.18 -0.03 -0.96
C GLU A 22 -1.26 -0.08 -2.48
N VAL A 23 -2.48 0.02 -3.00
CA VAL A 23 -2.72 0.10 -4.43
C VAL A 23 -3.42 1.40 -4.79
N CYS A 24 -3.10 1.95 -5.95
CA CYS A 24 -3.80 3.07 -6.55
C CYS A 24 -4.81 2.54 -7.57
N LEU A 25 -6.07 2.91 -7.39
CA LEU A 25 -7.17 2.50 -8.26
C LEU A 25 -7.33 3.48 -9.44
N PRO A 26 -8.14 3.12 -10.46
CA PRO A 26 -8.37 3.99 -11.62
C PRO A 26 -8.94 5.36 -11.27
N ASP A 27 -9.72 5.45 -10.19
CA ASP A 27 -10.33 6.67 -9.64
C ASP A 27 -9.41 7.47 -8.71
N ASP A 28 -8.11 7.16 -8.70
CA ASP A 28 -7.08 7.73 -7.82
C ASP A 28 -7.27 7.45 -6.32
N SER A 29 -8.26 6.64 -5.94
CA SER A 29 -8.39 6.18 -4.57
C SER A 29 -7.28 5.18 -4.21
N VAL A 30 -6.97 5.10 -2.92
CA VAL A 30 -5.95 4.20 -2.38
C VAL A 30 -6.61 3.18 -1.47
N LYS A 31 -6.28 1.91 -1.66
CA LYS A 31 -6.69 0.83 -0.76
C LYS A 31 -5.49 0.03 -0.27
N LEU A 32 -5.57 -0.42 0.98
CA LEU A 32 -4.64 -1.37 1.60
C LEU A 32 -5.16 -2.79 1.39
N GLY A 33 -4.28 -3.72 1.06
CA GLY A 33 -4.65 -5.12 0.92
C GLY A 33 -3.43 -6.03 0.80
N VAL A 34 -3.69 -7.30 0.48
CA VAL A 34 -2.65 -8.34 0.39
C VAL A 34 -2.50 -8.76 -1.07
N TRP A 35 -1.26 -8.80 -1.55
CA TRP A 35 -0.97 -9.31 -2.89
C TRP A 35 -0.85 -10.84 -2.88
N THR A 36 -1.71 -11.56 -3.63
CA THR A 36 -1.67 -13.04 -3.64
C THR A 36 -0.79 -13.62 -4.75
N GLY A 37 -0.12 -12.77 -5.53
CA GLY A 37 0.89 -13.15 -6.52
C GLY A 37 0.52 -12.90 -7.98
N LYS A 38 -0.78 -12.79 -8.30
CA LYS A 38 -1.26 -12.43 -9.66
C LYS A 38 -2.40 -11.43 -9.66
N GLN A 39 -3.18 -11.43 -8.59
CA GLN A 39 -4.37 -10.62 -8.44
C GLN A 39 -4.36 -10.03 -7.03
N TRP A 40 -5.02 -8.91 -6.88
CA TRP A 40 -5.17 -8.24 -5.60
C TRP A 40 -6.61 -8.33 -5.15
N TRP A 41 -6.77 -8.51 -3.85
CA TRP A 41 -8.08 -8.67 -3.20
C TRP A 41 -8.16 -7.75 -1.98
N ALA A 42 -9.31 -7.08 -1.82
CA ALA A 42 -9.69 -6.42 -0.58
C ALA A 42 -11.17 -6.67 -0.31
N GLU A 43 -11.52 -6.88 0.96
CA GLU A 43 -12.92 -7.04 1.40
C GLU A 43 -13.66 -8.17 0.65
N GLY A 44 -12.93 -9.23 0.27
CA GLY A 44 -13.49 -10.36 -0.47
C GLY A 44 -13.77 -10.11 -1.96
N GLN A 45 -13.29 -8.98 -2.51
CA GLN A 45 -13.45 -8.63 -3.92
C GLN A 45 -12.10 -8.50 -4.62
N GLN A 46 -12.03 -8.97 -5.86
CA GLN A 46 -10.90 -8.71 -6.75
C GLN A 46 -10.95 -7.24 -7.19
N ILE A 47 -9.82 -6.53 -7.11
CA ILE A 47 -9.72 -5.16 -7.63
C ILE A 47 -8.61 -5.08 -8.67
N LEU A 48 -8.78 -4.18 -9.63
CA LEU A 48 -7.85 -3.90 -10.72
C LEU A 48 -7.14 -2.57 -10.47
N PRO A 49 -5.99 -2.57 -9.76
CA PRO A 49 -5.21 -1.36 -9.57
C PRO A 49 -4.45 -0.95 -10.83
N LYS A 50 -3.99 0.30 -10.90
CA LYS A 50 -3.06 0.78 -11.94
C LYS A 50 -1.61 0.82 -11.47
N ALA A 51 -1.40 0.93 -10.17
CA ALA A 51 -0.09 0.94 -9.54
C ALA A 51 -0.17 0.44 -8.09
N TRP A 52 0.98 0.11 -7.51
CA TRP A 52 1.09 -0.36 -6.13
C TRP A 52 2.33 0.21 -5.44
N ARG A 53 2.41 0.07 -4.11
CA ARG A 53 3.62 0.34 -3.33
C ARG A 53 3.65 -0.49 -2.05
N PRO A 54 4.82 -0.76 -1.47
CA PRO A 54 4.92 -1.38 -0.14
C PRO A 54 4.16 -0.56 0.90
N PHE A 55 3.41 -1.23 1.78
CA PHE A 55 2.81 -0.55 2.92
C PHE A 55 3.88 -0.32 3.98
N HIS A 56 4.46 0.89 3.97
CA HIS A 56 5.29 1.33 5.08
C HIS A 56 4.35 1.78 6.19
N GLN A 57 4.16 0.93 7.22
CA GLN A 57 3.78 1.44 8.52
C GLN A 57 4.89 2.40 8.94
N THR A 58 4.70 3.70 8.70
CA THR A 58 5.32 4.69 9.56
C THR A 58 4.75 4.40 10.94
N LEU A 59 5.48 3.60 11.72
CA LEU A 59 5.38 3.57 13.16
C LEU A 59 5.49 5.04 13.57
N SER A 60 4.35 5.65 13.89
CA SER A 60 4.34 6.96 14.50
C SER A 60 5.06 6.75 15.82
N ALA A 61 6.32 7.17 15.91
CA ALA A 61 7.11 7.18 17.14
C ALA A 61 6.59 8.27 18.11
N ASP A 62 5.27 8.42 18.16
CA ASP A 62 4.49 9.30 19.03
C ASP A 62 3.51 8.46 19.87
N ALA A 63 3.82 7.17 20.07
CA ALA A 63 3.37 6.48 21.28
C ALA A 63 4.12 7.13 22.44
N GLY A 64 3.52 8.21 22.95
CA GLY A 64 4.07 9.17 23.88
C GLY A 64 5.05 8.58 24.88
N LEU A 65 6.29 9.04 24.76
CA LEU A 65 7.17 9.26 25.89
C LEU A 65 6.47 10.27 26.83
N ARG A 66 5.48 9.81 27.59
CA ARG A 66 5.03 10.51 28.80
C ARG A 66 5.61 9.76 29.99
N SER A 67 6.84 10.15 30.31
CA SER A 67 7.39 10.04 31.65
C SER A 67 6.40 10.59 32.66
N ALA A 68 6.05 9.78 33.65
CA ALA A 68 5.85 10.16 35.05
C ALA A 68 5.70 8.89 35.89
#